data_AF-A0A6P1CWW1-F1
#
_entry.id   AF-A0A6P1CWW1-F1
#
_cell.length_a   1.000
_cell.length_b   1.000
_cell.length_c   1.000
_cell.angle_alpha   90.00
_cell.angle_beta   90.00
_cell.angle_gamma   90.00
#
_symmetry.space_group_name_H-M   'P 1'
#
loop_
_entity.id
_entity.type
_entity.pdbx_description
1 polymer ?
#
loop_
_entity_poly.entity_id
_entity_poly.type
_entity_poly.pdbx_seq_one_letter_code
_entity_poly.pdbx_strand_id
1 'polypeptide(L)'
;QEEDGKLERTTDGVTPVAHGIDWAVENGADVISMSLGGGLFAEFDGTEVAAAARAVHKGVTLLAAAGNSGGSDEVNEGNFPAGYANVISVAATQPGGGRAEFSTVRTHNTIASPGVGIVSADKDGGYSPVDGTSPA
;
A
#
# COMPACT_ATOMS: atom_id res chain seq x y z
N GLN A 1 11.02 19.91 17.37
CA GLN A 1 9.85 20.41 16.63
C GLN A 1 9.69 19.42 15.50
N GLU A 2 8.82 18.45 15.71
CA GLU A 2 8.60 17.34 14.77
C GLU A 2 7.61 17.83 13.71
N GLU A 3 8.04 17.89 12.45
CA GLU A 3 7.18 18.20 11.32
C GLU A 3 6.29 16.98 11.05
N ASP A 4 5.03 17.12 11.44
CA ASP A 4 3.91 16.25 11.11
C ASP A 4 3.87 16.03 9.59
N GLY A 5 4.18 14.80 9.15
CA GLY A 5 4.29 14.38 7.75
C GLY A 5 2.95 14.31 7.03
N LYS A 6 2.20 15.40 7.06
CA LYS A 6 0.90 15.55 6.45
C LYS A 6 1.09 15.70 4.95
N LEU A 7 0.77 14.65 4.19
CA LEU A 7 0.60 14.75 2.75
C LEU A 7 -0.61 15.66 2.48
N GLU A 8 -0.34 16.96 2.31
CA GLU A 8 -1.39 17.95 2.06
C GLU A 8 -2.13 17.59 0.78
N ARG A 9 -3.47 17.69 0.81
CA ARG A 9 -4.27 17.63 -0.42
C ARG A 9 -3.73 18.68 -1.38
N THR A 10 -3.64 18.31 -2.64
CA THR A 10 -3.35 19.26 -3.70
C THR A 10 -4.40 20.37 -3.68
N THR A 11 -4.05 21.56 -4.20
CA THR A 11 -4.92 22.75 -4.19
C THR A 11 -6.29 22.56 -4.83
N ASP A 12 -6.45 21.49 -5.62
CA ASP A 12 -7.65 21.04 -6.34
C ASP A 12 -8.44 19.94 -5.60
N GLY A 13 -8.04 19.55 -4.39
CA GLY A 13 -8.75 18.60 -3.55
C GLY A 13 -8.50 17.13 -3.89
N VAL A 14 -7.52 16.84 -4.77
CA VAL A 14 -7.09 15.49 -5.14
C VAL A 14 -6.02 15.01 -4.16
N THR A 15 -6.10 13.76 -3.72
CA THR A 15 -5.07 13.21 -2.83
C THR A 15 -3.75 13.01 -3.58
N PRO A 16 -2.60 13.12 -2.90
CA PRO A 16 -1.31 12.81 -3.53
C PRO A 16 -1.23 11.39 -4.10
N VAL A 17 -1.97 10.43 -3.53
CA VAL A 17 -2.06 9.05 -4.05
C VAL A 17 -2.81 9.02 -5.38
N ALA A 18 -3.99 9.65 -5.47
CA ALA A 18 -4.76 9.73 -6.71
C ALA A 18 -3.95 10.40 -7.83
N HIS A 19 -3.30 11.53 -7.52
CA HIS A 19 -2.44 12.23 -8.47
C HIS A 19 -1.24 11.38 -8.91
N GLY A 20 -0.61 10.65 -7.98
CA GLY A 20 0.50 9.75 -8.28
C GLY A 20 0.10 8.60 -9.21
N ILE A 21 -1.10 8.03 -9.01
CA ILE A 21 -1.65 6.99 -9.87
C ILE A 21 -1.85 7.53 -11.29
N ASP A 22 -2.54 8.67 -11.44
CA ASP A 22 -2.78 9.26 -12.77
C ASP A 22 -1.47 9.61 -13.48
N TRP A 23 -0.51 10.18 -12.76
CA TRP A 23 0.81 10.50 -13.31
C TRP A 23 1.52 9.24 -13.81
N ALA A 24 1.55 8.16 -13.03
CA ALA A 24 2.20 6.91 -13.44
C ALA A 24 1.56 6.33 -14.70
N VAL A 25 0.23 6.35 -14.77
CA VAL A 25 -0.54 5.92 -15.95
C VAL A 25 -0.21 6.77 -17.18
N GLU A 26 -0.17 8.10 -17.04
CA GLU A 26 0.18 9.02 -18.14
C GLU A 26 1.60 8.84 -18.64
N ASN A 27 2.51 8.38 -17.77
CA ASN A 27 3.90 8.09 -18.10
C ASN A 27 4.13 6.64 -18.52
N GLY A 28 3.06 5.88 -18.82
CA GLY A 28 3.14 4.56 -19.42
C GLY A 28 3.55 3.44 -18.47
N ALA A 29 3.26 3.57 -17.18
CA ALA A 29 3.46 2.48 -16.23
C ALA A 29 2.54 1.30 -16.54
N ASP A 30 3.10 0.08 -16.59
CA ASP A 30 2.32 -1.16 -16.69
C ASP A 30 1.84 -1.65 -15.32
N VAL A 31 2.60 -1.35 -14.27
CA VAL A 31 2.35 -1.76 -12.88
C VAL A 31 2.65 -0.61 -11.93
N ILE A 32 1.77 -0.39 -10.96
CA ILE A 32 1.94 0.60 -9.88
C ILE A 32 1.99 -0.14 -8.55
N SER A 33 3.11 -0.01 -7.83
CA SER A 33 3.28 -0.54 -6.48
C SER A 33 3.16 0.57 -5.43
N MET A 34 2.29 0.36 -4.45
CA MET A 34 1.97 1.33 -3.40
C MET A 34 2.27 0.73 -2.03
N SER A 35 3.56 0.74 -1.66
CA SER A 35 4.07 0.31 -0.35
C SER A 35 3.76 1.32 0.77
N LEU A 36 2.52 1.82 0.81
CA LEU A 36 2.04 2.85 1.71
C LEU A 36 0.73 2.43 2.37
N GLY A 37 0.44 3.07 3.49
CA GLY A 37 -0.71 2.79 4.33
C GLY A 37 -0.65 3.65 5.58
N GLY A 38 -1.77 3.81 6.26
CA GLY A 38 -1.82 4.70 7.41
C GLY A 38 -3.24 4.93 7.86
N GLY A 39 -3.66 4.14 8.87
CA GLY A 39 -4.84 4.45 9.65
C GLY A 39 -4.59 5.71 10.49
N LEU A 40 -4.92 6.87 9.92
CA LEU A 40 -5.48 8.08 10.56
C LEU A 40 -5.66 9.18 9.49
N PHE A 41 -6.17 8.81 8.30
CA PHE A 41 -6.94 9.73 7.47
C PHE A 41 -8.23 9.01 7.09
N ALA A 42 -9.33 9.57 7.58
CA ALA A 42 -10.65 9.01 7.43
C ALA A 42 -11.01 8.78 5.96
N GLU A 43 -11.56 7.59 5.73
CA GLU A 43 -12.46 7.23 4.64
C GLU A 43 -11.88 7.07 3.23
N PHE A 44 -12.40 6.03 2.58
CA PHE A 44 -12.62 5.94 1.15
C PHE A 44 -12.61 7.32 0.48
N ASP A 45 -11.56 7.62 -0.27
CA ASP A 45 -11.50 8.87 -1.05
C ASP A 45 -11.93 8.55 -2.49
N GLY A 46 -13.01 9.20 -2.92
CA GLY A 46 -13.56 9.00 -4.26
C GLY A 46 -12.57 9.33 -5.38
N THR A 47 -11.58 10.20 -5.12
CA THR A 47 -10.55 10.54 -6.10
C THR A 47 -9.57 9.39 -6.32
N GLU A 48 -9.16 8.70 -5.25
CA GLU A 48 -8.28 7.53 -5.30
C GLU A 48 -8.97 6.34 -5.97
N VAL A 49 -10.25 6.12 -5.65
CA VAL A 49 -11.08 5.08 -6.27
C VAL A 49 -11.23 5.35 -7.78
N ALA A 50 -11.49 6.60 -8.15
CA ALA A 50 -11.60 6.99 -9.55
C ALA A 50 -10.26 6.85 -10.29
N ALA A 51 -9.14 7.19 -9.65
CA ALA A 51 -7.80 7.02 -10.22
C ALA A 51 -7.45 5.54 -10.43
N ALA A 52 -7.69 4.69 -9.42
CA ALA A 52 -7.49 3.25 -9.54
C ALA A 52 -8.35 2.63 -10.66
N ALA A 53 -9.62 3.03 -10.77
CA ALA A 53 -10.49 2.58 -11.84
C ALA A 53 -10.01 3.01 -13.24
N ARG A 54 -9.53 4.27 -13.38
CA ARG A 54 -8.93 4.76 -14.64
C ARG A 54 -7.68 3.97 -15.01
N ALA A 55 -6.82 3.70 -14.04
CA ALA A 55 -5.59 2.94 -14.24
C ALA A 55 -5.88 1.51 -14.75
N VAL A 56 -6.79 0.78 -14.08
CA VAL A 56 -7.20 -0.56 -14.53
C VAL A 56 -7.89 -0.54 -15.89
N HIS A 57 -8.72 0.46 -16.18
CA HIS A 57 -9.34 0.59 -17.50
C HIS A 57 -8.31 0.75 -18.64
N LYS A 58 -7.16 1.37 -18.33
CA LYS A 58 -6.03 1.51 -19.26
C LYS A 58 -5.09 0.31 -19.26
N GLY A 59 -5.40 -0.76 -18.54
CA GLY A 59 -4.60 -1.99 -18.49
C GLY A 59 -3.47 -1.97 -17.46
N VAL A 60 -3.41 -0.97 -16.57
CA VAL A 60 -2.38 -0.86 -15.54
C VAL A 60 -2.77 -1.66 -14.30
N THR A 61 -1.85 -2.50 -13.81
CA THR A 61 -2.06 -3.30 -12.59
C THR A 61 -1.66 -2.49 -11.35
N LEU A 62 -2.50 -2.51 -10.31
CA LEU A 62 -2.21 -1.83 -9.04
C LEU A 62 -2.08 -2.85 -7.91
N LEU A 63 -1.05 -2.70 -7.09
CA LEU A 63 -0.90 -3.43 -5.84
C LEU A 63 -0.55 -2.48 -4.68
N ALA A 64 -0.96 -2.87 -3.48
CA ALA A 64 -0.69 -2.10 -2.27
C ALA A 64 -0.49 -2.99 -1.04
N ALA A 65 0.31 -2.49 -0.10
CA ALA A 65 0.57 -3.14 1.18
C ALA A 65 -0.73 -3.31 1.99
N ALA A 66 -1.02 -4.52 2.47
CA ALA A 66 -2.22 -4.81 3.25
C ALA A 66 -2.27 -4.06 4.60
N GLY A 67 -1.11 -3.62 5.09
CA GLY A 67 -0.95 -2.88 6.33
C GLY A 67 -0.26 -3.70 7.43
N ASN A 68 0.26 -2.97 8.43
CA ASN A 68 1.04 -3.53 9.54
C ASN A 68 0.30 -3.41 10.89
N SER A 69 -1.04 -3.38 10.85
CA SER A 69 -1.91 -3.19 12.02
C SER A 69 -2.43 -4.50 12.60
N GLY A 70 -1.76 -5.61 12.31
CA GLY A 70 -2.02 -6.92 12.90
C GLY A 70 -1.67 -6.99 14.39
N GLY A 71 -1.24 -8.16 14.85
CA GLY A 71 -0.96 -8.45 16.28
C GLY A 71 -1.97 -9.39 16.93
N SER A 72 -3.05 -9.74 16.23
CA SER A 72 -3.95 -10.84 16.57
C SER A 72 -4.41 -11.55 15.29
N ASP A 73 -5.13 -12.66 15.44
CA ASP A 73 -5.82 -13.32 14.32
C ASP A 73 -7.23 -12.75 14.07
N GLU A 74 -7.57 -11.64 14.74
CA GLU A 74 -8.83 -10.93 14.54
C GLU A 74 -8.74 -9.99 13.35
N VAL A 75 -9.89 -9.72 12.72
CA VAL A 75 -9.98 -8.81 11.59
C VAL A 75 -9.62 -7.38 12.03
N ASN A 76 -8.64 -6.76 11.36
CA ASN A 76 -8.22 -5.40 11.64
C ASN A 76 -9.02 -4.37 10.82
N GLU A 77 -8.71 -3.09 11.03
CA GLU A 77 -9.18 -2.02 10.15
C GLU A 77 -8.61 -2.16 8.73
N GLY A 78 -9.30 -1.53 7.76
CA GLY A 78 -8.83 -1.52 6.39
C GLY A 78 -7.67 -0.58 6.19
N ASN A 79 -6.62 -1.04 5.51
CA ASN A 79 -5.61 -0.17 4.94
C ASN A 79 -6.02 0.27 3.53
N PHE A 80 -5.94 1.55 3.22
CA PHE A 80 -6.13 2.09 1.88
C PHE A 80 -4.79 2.63 1.34
N PRO A 81 -4.51 2.45 0.04
CA PRO A 81 -5.41 2.05 -1.05
C PRO A 81 -5.64 0.53 -1.20
N ALA A 82 -5.00 -0.32 -0.39
CA ALA A 82 -5.15 -1.79 -0.51
C ALA A 82 -6.60 -2.29 -0.41
N GLY A 83 -7.47 -1.59 0.32
CA GLY A 83 -8.88 -1.92 0.44
C GLY A 83 -9.78 -1.47 -0.72
N TYR A 84 -9.25 -0.77 -1.74
CA TYR A 84 -10.06 -0.37 -2.89
C TYR A 84 -10.31 -1.54 -3.84
N ALA A 85 -11.50 -1.55 -4.44
CA ALA A 85 -11.76 -2.40 -5.59
C ALA A 85 -10.75 -2.08 -6.70
N ASN A 86 -10.24 -3.12 -7.38
CA ASN A 86 -9.21 -3.06 -8.42
C ASN A 86 -7.76 -2.84 -7.95
N VAL A 87 -7.50 -2.85 -6.64
CA VAL A 87 -6.15 -2.90 -6.08
C VAL A 87 -5.89 -4.29 -5.51
N ILE A 88 -4.74 -4.88 -5.85
CA ILE A 88 -4.30 -6.15 -5.28
C ILE A 88 -3.69 -5.86 -3.90
N SER A 89 -4.40 -6.25 -2.83
CA SER A 89 -3.90 -6.15 -1.46
C SER A 89 -2.90 -7.27 -1.16
N VAL A 90 -1.70 -6.92 -0.71
CA VAL A 90 -0.59 -7.84 -0.47
C VAL A 90 -0.28 -7.96 1.03
N ALA A 91 -0.55 -9.14 1.60
CA ALA A 91 -0.22 -9.47 2.97
C ALA A 91 1.22 -10.00 3.12
N ALA A 92 1.79 -9.89 4.32
CA ALA A 92 3.15 -10.32 4.60
C ALA A 92 3.18 -11.72 5.24
N THR A 93 4.11 -12.54 4.75
CA THR A 93 4.48 -13.82 5.34
C THR A 93 5.86 -13.73 5.99
N GLN A 94 6.05 -14.55 7.02
CA GLN A 94 7.33 -14.77 7.67
C GLN A 94 8.01 -16.03 7.11
N PRO A 95 9.33 -16.23 7.38
CA PRO A 95 9.99 -17.50 7.06
C PRO A 95 9.19 -18.71 7.55
N GLY A 96 9.01 -19.69 6.67
CA GLY A 96 8.12 -20.84 6.91
C GLY A 96 6.70 -20.68 6.35
N GLY A 97 6.38 -19.54 5.72
CA GLY A 97 5.13 -19.33 4.98
C GLY A 97 3.92 -18.98 5.84
N GLY A 98 4.09 -18.86 7.16
CA GLY A 98 3.05 -18.34 8.05
C GLY A 98 2.82 -16.84 7.82
N ARG A 99 1.65 -16.35 8.22
CA ARG A 99 1.37 -14.91 8.30
C ARG A 99 2.36 -14.25 9.26
N ALA A 100 2.98 -13.14 8.85
CA ALA A 100 3.77 -12.34 9.79
C ALA A 100 2.83 -11.70 10.82
N GLU A 101 3.20 -11.70 12.09
CA GLU A 101 2.31 -11.27 13.19
C GLU A 101 1.71 -9.87 12.97
N PHE A 102 2.51 -8.93 12.46
CA PHE A 102 2.08 -7.56 12.14
C PHE A 102 1.18 -7.45 10.90
N SER A 103 1.15 -8.46 10.02
CA SER A 103 0.41 -8.38 8.76
C SER A 103 -1.08 -8.26 9.04
N THR A 104 -1.71 -7.19 8.56
CA THR A 104 -3.15 -6.95 8.65
C THR A 104 -3.94 -8.17 8.18
N VAL A 105 -4.92 -8.58 9.00
CA VAL A 105 -5.92 -9.60 8.69
C VAL A 105 -7.18 -8.89 8.18
N ARG A 106 -7.49 -9.03 6.90
CA ARG A 106 -8.71 -8.47 6.29
C ARG A 106 -9.22 -9.34 5.15
N THR A 107 -10.53 -9.31 4.91
CA THR A 107 -11.19 -10.06 3.84
C THR A 107 -10.83 -9.60 2.43
N HIS A 108 -10.26 -8.40 2.27
CA HIS A 108 -9.83 -7.86 0.99
C HIS A 108 -8.38 -8.19 0.63
N ASN A 109 -7.63 -8.88 1.51
CA ASN A 109 -6.29 -9.36 1.20
C ASN A 109 -6.35 -10.38 0.06
N THR A 110 -5.70 -10.07 -1.07
CA THR A 110 -5.80 -10.86 -2.30
C THR A 110 -4.74 -11.95 -2.34
N ILE A 111 -3.50 -11.59 -2.01
CA ILE A 111 -2.33 -12.48 -2.03
C ILE A 111 -1.44 -12.23 -0.82
N ALA A 112 -0.48 -13.12 -0.60
CA ALA A 112 0.56 -12.94 0.40
C ALA A 112 1.95 -13.20 -0.20
N SER A 113 2.95 -12.49 0.31
CA SER A 113 4.34 -12.49 -0.18
C SER A 113 5.32 -12.42 1.01
N PRO A 114 6.59 -12.83 0.88
CA PRO A 114 7.58 -12.67 1.95
C PRO A 114 7.75 -11.20 2.36
N GLY A 115 7.54 -10.89 3.65
CA GLY A 115 7.61 -9.53 4.19
C GLY A 115 8.45 -9.38 5.46
N VAL A 116 9.18 -10.43 5.86
CA VAL A 116 10.06 -10.41 7.05
C VAL A 116 11.48 -10.74 6.64
N GLY A 117 12.43 -9.91 7.04
CA GLY A 117 13.85 -10.04 6.76
C GLY A 117 14.20 -9.80 5.29
N ILE A 118 13.43 -8.95 4.59
CA ILE A 118 13.65 -8.68 3.16
C ILE A 118 14.80 -7.69 3.01
N VAL A 119 15.87 -8.09 2.31
CA VAL A 119 17.03 -7.23 2.10
C VAL A 119 16.69 -6.18 1.04
N SER A 120 16.68 -4.90 1.43
CA SER A 120 16.40 -3.76 0.56
C SER A 120 17.55 -2.75 0.57
N ALA A 121 17.62 -1.90 -0.45
CA ALA A 121 18.55 -0.78 -0.48
C ALA A 121 18.22 0.24 0.62
N ASP A 122 19.26 0.77 1.26
CA ASP A 122 19.13 1.79 2.31
C ASP A 122 19.38 3.20 1.76
N LYS A 123 18.69 4.20 2.31
CA LYS A 123 18.85 5.62 1.91
C LYS A 123 20.26 6.15 2.18
N ASP A 124 20.95 5.61 3.18
CA ASP A 124 22.31 6.02 3.55
C ASP A 124 23.38 5.20 2.77
N GLY A 125 22.94 4.34 1.84
CA GLY A 125 23.77 3.45 1.04
C GLY A 125 23.86 2.03 1.60
N GLY A 126 24.16 1.06 0.73
CA GLY A 126 24.22 -0.36 1.10
C GLY A 126 22.84 -1.02 1.16
N TYR A 127 22.73 -2.06 1.98
CA TYR A 127 21.53 -2.89 2.10
C TYR A 127 21.23 -3.22 3.56
N SER A 128 19.95 -3.20 3.93
CA SER A 128 19.47 -3.54 5.27
C SER A 128 18.23 -4.43 5.18
N PRO A 129 18.02 -5.37 6.12
CA PRO A 129 16.79 -6.14 6.20
C PRO A 129 15.64 -5.24 6.69
N VAL A 130 14.48 -5.37 6.05
CA VAL A 130 13.24 -4.68 6.42
C VAL A 130 12.10 -5.66 6.63
N ASP A 131 11.21 -5.28 7.55
CA ASP A 131 9.99 -6.02 7.87
C ASP A 131 8.77 -5.15 7.54
N GLY A 132 7.76 -5.73 6.91
CA GLY A 132 6.49 -5.07 6.65
C GLY A 132 5.70 -5.71 5.52
N THR A 133 4.47 -5.26 5.35
CA THR A 133 3.70 -5.47 4.10
C THR A 133 4.17 -4.58 2.95
N SER A 134 4.93 -3.52 3.24
CA SER A 134 5.57 -2.66 2.23
C SER A 134 6.58 -3.38 1.31
N PRO A 135 7.51 -4.23 1.83
CA PRO A 135 8.41 -5.03 1.01
C PRO A 135 7.80 -6.34 0.46
N ALA A 136 6.59 -6.71 0.89
CA ALA A 136 5.88 -7.89 0.42
C ALA A 136 5.30 -7.65 -0.98
#